data_AF-A0A482VX68-F1
#
_entry.id   AF-A0A482VX68-F1
#
_cell.length_a   1.000
_cell.length_b   1.000
_cell.length_c   1.000
_cell.angle_alpha   90.00
_cell.angle_beta   90.00
_cell.angle_gamma   90.00
#
_symmetry.space_group_name_H-M   'P 1'
#
loop_
_entity.id
_entity.type
_entity.pdbx_description
1 polymer ?
#
loop_
_entity_poly.entity_id
_entity_poly.type
_entity_poly.pdbx_seq_one_letter_code
_entity_poly.pdbx_strand_id
1 'polypeptide(L)'
;MEKYEWKSTIRINILTLRLMGLWPKISKVDKFNFYTLYTLIQIYIFLYGSIFFQIMYVILVRTDLEEFTKLLFVLWTKSMCDLLCDNLRNLGMENFNEKLLVCIRHHKLVVSFAESTNKFFNTIVLAQFFSTVVNFAMGMFRLSMVSPASNEGFNHLFYVSALTVQLSLYCWFGNEVDFKKVSFDL
;
A
#
# COMPACT_ATOMS: atom_id res chain seq x y z
N MET A 1 -23.67 27.17 -18.64
CA MET A 1 -23.49 26.07 -17.68
C MET A 1 -24.02 24.80 -18.34
N GLU A 2 -23.14 23.96 -18.89
CA GLU A 2 -23.51 22.70 -19.54
C GLU A 2 -24.21 21.78 -18.53
N LYS A 3 -25.36 21.22 -18.92
CA LYS A 3 -26.08 20.21 -18.12
C LYS A 3 -25.22 18.96 -18.07
N TYR A 4 -24.60 18.71 -16.92
CA TYR A 4 -23.84 17.49 -16.67
C TYR A 4 -24.77 16.26 -16.77
N GLU A 5 -24.62 15.48 -17.85
CA GLU A 5 -25.41 14.29 -18.20
C GLU A 5 -25.01 13.08 -17.33
N TRP A 6 -25.22 13.19 -16.02
CA TRP A 6 -24.89 12.17 -15.01
C TRP A 6 -25.45 10.78 -15.34
N LYS A 7 -26.58 10.71 -16.06
CA LYS A 7 -27.17 9.45 -16.54
C LYS A 7 -26.26 8.68 -17.49
N SER A 8 -25.52 9.37 -18.36
CA SER A 8 -24.59 8.74 -19.30
C SER A 8 -23.41 8.12 -18.54
N THR A 9 -22.84 8.86 -17.59
CA THR A 9 -21.75 8.39 -16.73
C THR A 9 -22.16 7.17 -15.90
N ILE A 10 -23.35 7.18 -15.29
CA ILE A 10 -23.87 6.02 -14.55
C ILE A 10 -24.06 4.82 -15.48
N ARG A 11 -24.59 5.03 -16.68
CA ARG A 11 -24.84 3.94 -17.64
C ARG A 11 -23.53 3.31 -18.12
N ILE A 12 -22.50 4.13 -18.38
CA ILE A 12 -21.15 3.66 -18.74
C ILE A 12 -20.55 2.87 -17.57
N ASN A 13 -20.59 3.39 -16.34
CA ASN A 13 -20.08 2.67 -15.18
C ASN A 13 -20.78 1.33 -14.95
N ILE A 14 -22.11 1.27 -15.08
CA ILE A 14 -22.88 0.02 -14.99
C ILE A 14 -22.51 -0.94 -16.14
N LEU A 15 -22.27 -0.43 -17.34
CA LEU A 15 -21.86 -1.24 -18.49
C LEU A 15 -20.45 -1.82 -18.29
N THR A 16 -19.52 -1.01 -17.78
CA THR A 16 -18.17 -1.45 -17.40
C THR A 16 -18.23 -2.51 -16.32
N LEU A 17 -19.07 -2.34 -15.29
CA LEU A 17 -19.27 -3.33 -14.24
C LEU A 17 -19.89 -4.64 -14.75
N ARG A 18 -20.72 -4.59 -15.80
CA ARG A 18 -21.24 -5.79 -16.49
C ARG A 18 -20.16 -6.50 -17.30
N LEU A 19 -19.30 -5.76 -17.99
CA LEU A 19 -18.16 -6.31 -18.74
C LEU A 19 -17.11 -6.96 -17.83
N MET A 20 -16.94 -6.43 -16.62
CA MET A 20 -16.06 -7.01 -15.60
C MET A 20 -16.68 -8.19 -14.84
N GLY A 21 -17.95 -8.53 -15.12
CA GLY A 21 -18.66 -9.60 -14.45
C GLY A 21 -19.07 -9.30 -13.00
N LEU A 22 -18.94 -8.04 -12.55
CA LEU A 22 -19.19 -7.61 -11.18
C LEU A 22 -20.65 -7.22 -10.92
N TRP A 23 -21.45 -6.92 -11.95
CA TRP A 23 -22.86 -6.56 -11.80
C TRP A 23 -23.80 -7.67 -12.31
N PRO A 24 -24.34 -8.52 -11.42
CA PRO A 24 -25.33 -9.53 -11.80
C PRO A 24 -26.67 -8.87 -12.17
N LYS A 25 -27.36 -9.44 -13.17
CA LYS A 25 -28.72 -9.00 -13.53
C LYS A 25 -29.68 -9.63 -12.52
N ILE A 26 -30.33 -8.81 -11.66
CA ILE A 26 -31.33 -9.24 -10.66
C ILE A 26 -32.66 -9.61 -11.35
N SER A 27 -32.65 -10.54 -12.31
CA SER A 27 -33.87 -11.06 -12.92
C SER A 27 -33.91 -12.56 -12.76
N LYS A 28 -34.69 -13.00 -11.76
CA LYS A 28 -35.08 -14.38 -11.45
C LYS A 28 -33.92 -15.38 -11.42
N VAL A 29 -33.44 -15.63 -10.20
CA VAL A 29 -32.76 -16.87 -9.81
C VAL A 29 -33.63 -18.03 -10.33
N ASP A 30 -33.11 -18.82 -11.29
CA ASP A 30 -33.54 -20.20 -11.65
C ASP A 30 -33.32 -20.64 -13.11
N LYS A 31 -32.51 -19.94 -13.92
CA LYS A 31 -31.94 -20.59 -15.13
C LYS A 31 -30.45 -20.32 -15.23
N PHE A 32 -29.67 -21.40 -15.31
CA PHE A 32 -28.24 -21.38 -15.62
C PHE A 32 -28.06 -20.62 -16.95
N ASN A 33 -27.58 -19.38 -16.89
CA ASN A 33 -27.41 -18.50 -18.03
C ASN A 33 -25.92 -18.40 -18.36
N PHE A 34 -25.55 -18.35 -19.64
CA PHE A 34 -24.15 -18.17 -20.09
C PHE A 34 -23.51 -16.93 -19.46
N TYR A 35 -24.30 -15.89 -19.18
CA TYR A 35 -23.85 -14.70 -18.45
C TYR A 35 -23.46 -15.00 -17.00
N THR A 36 -24.20 -15.87 -16.30
CA THR A 36 -23.88 -16.28 -14.92
C THR A 36 -22.59 -17.10 -14.90
N LEU A 37 -22.43 -18.01 -15.87
CA LEU A 37 -21.20 -18.79 -16.06
C LEU A 37 -20.00 -17.88 -16.33
N TYR A 38 -20.15 -16.91 -17.23
CA TYR A 38 -19.16 -15.89 -17.54
C TYR A 38 -18.77 -15.07 -16.30
N THR A 39 -19.74 -14.57 -15.52
CA THR A 39 -19.47 -13.83 -14.28
C THR A 39 -18.72 -14.68 -13.25
N LEU A 40 -19.04 -15.98 -13.13
CA LEU A 40 -18.34 -16.89 -12.21
C LEU A 40 -16.90 -17.16 -12.67
N ILE A 41 -16.69 -17.39 -13.97
CA ILE A 41 -15.36 -17.57 -14.56
C ILE A 41 -14.51 -16.31 -14.38
N GLN A 42 -15.09 -15.12 -14.56
CA GLN A 42 -14.36 -13.87 -14.47
C GLN A 42 -14.03 -13.48 -13.03
N ILE A 43 -14.96 -13.71 -12.10
CA ILE A 43 -14.70 -13.61 -10.66
C ILE A 43 -13.61 -14.61 -10.25
N TYR A 44 -13.64 -15.83 -10.77
CA TYR A 44 -12.59 -16.83 -10.54
C TYR A 44 -11.23 -16.38 -11.11
N ILE A 45 -11.18 -15.89 -12.34
CA ILE A 45 -9.94 -15.37 -12.95
C ILE A 45 -9.39 -14.16 -12.16
N PHE A 46 -10.25 -13.25 -11.72
CA PHE A 46 -9.82 -12.11 -10.91
C PHE A 46 -9.35 -12.53 -9.52
N LEU A 47 -10.06 -13.44 -8.84
CA LEU A 47 -9.68 -13.95 -7.52
C LEU A 47 -8.41 -14.78 -7.59
N TYR A 48 -8.33 -15.77 -8.47
CA TYR A 48 -7.15 -16.62 -8.59
C TYR A 48 -5.98 -15.90 -9.26
N GLY A 49 -6.25 -14.94 -10.14
CA GLY A 49 -5.25 -14.03 -10.70
C GLY A 49 -4.70 -13.09 -9.64
N SER A 50 -5.55 -12.45 -8.82
CA SER A 50 -5.10 -11.58 -7.73
C SER A 50 -4.39 -12.37 -6.64
N ILE A 51 -4.86 -13.59 -6.32
CA ILE A 51 -4.18 -14.54 -5.43
C ILE A 51 -2.85 -14.99 -6.05
N PHE A 52 -2.78 -15.25 -7.35
CA PHE A 52 -1.53 -15.59 -8.03
C PHE A 52 -0.55 -14.42 -8.01
N PHE A 53 -1.00 -13.18 -8.26
CA PHE A 53 -0.16 -12.00 -8.14
C PHE A 53 0.24 -11.72 -6.69
N GLN A 54 -0.64 -11.96 -5.71
CA GLN A 54 -0.33 -11.89 -4.28
C GLN A 54 0.64 -12.99 -3.85
N ILE A 55 0.50 -14.21 -4.36
CA ILE A 55 1.40 -15.33 -4.10
C ILE A 55 2.73 -15.09 -4.80
N MET A 56 2.74 -14.60 -6.04
CA MET A 56 3.95 -14.25 -6.76
C MET A 56 4.66 -13.05 -6.10
N TYR A 57 3.91 -12.07 -5.60
CA TYR A 57 4.40 -11.02 -4.72
C TYR A 57 5.00 -11.64 -3.45
N VAL A 58 4.26 -12.47 -2.71
CA VAL A 58 4.72 -13.20 -1.52
C VAL A 58 5.85 -14.20 -1.80
N ILE A 59 6.09 -14.66 -3.03
CA ILE A 59 7.17 -15.60 -3.40
C ILE A 59 8.41 -14.85 -3.90
N LEU A 60 8.24 -13.81 -4.72
CA LEU A 60 9.33 -12.89 -5.11
C LEU A 60 9.75 -12.00 -3.93
N VAL A 61 8.85 -11.79 -2.97
CA VAL A 61 8.99 -11.03 -1.72
C VAL A 61 8.66 -11.99 -0.56
N ARG A 62 9.28 -13.17 -0.55
CA ARG A 62 9.06 -14.17 0.51
C ARG A 62 9.75 -13.77 1.77
N THR A 63 9.08 -12.94 2.54
CA THR A 63 8.97 -13.01 3.98
C THR A 63 7.98 -11.93 4.42
N ASP A 64 7.14 -12.22 5.42
CA ASP A 64 6.40 -11.23 6.24
C ASP A 64 7.27 -10.06 6.76
N LEU A 65 8.57 -10.16 6.52
CA LEU A 65 9.53 -9.09 6.61
C LEU A 65 9.10 -7.82 5.88
N GLU A 66 8.33 -7.72 4.80
CA GLU A 66 8.36 -6.48 4.00
C GLU A 66 7.91 -5.18 4.71
N GLU A 67 6.77 -5.17 5.40
CA GLU A 67 6.35 -4.01 6.22
C GLU A 67 7.22 -3.84 7.43
N PHE A 68 7.55 -4.96 8.06
CA PHE A 68 8.47 -5.01 9.17
C PHE A 68 9.87 -4.52 8.76
N THR A 69 10.27 -4.71 7.50
CA THR A 69 11.58 -4.45 6.92
C THR A 69 11.60 -3.01 6.49
N LYS A 70 10.56 -2.50 5.84
CA LYS A 70 10.37 -1.07 5.64
C LYS A 70 10.40 -0.31 6.96
N LEU A 71 9.64 -0.77 7.96
CA LEU A 71 9.68 -0.25 9.33
C LEU A 71 11.09 -0.32 9.92
N LEU A 72 11.75 -1.47 9.86
CA LEU A 72 13.11 -1.66 10.37
C LEU A 72 14.12 -0.76 9.66
N PHE A 73 14.09 -0.66 8.33
CA PHE A 73 14.98 0.18 7.54
C PHE A 73 14.75 1.66 7.86
N VAL A 74 13.50 2.11 8.02
CA VAL A 74 13.17 3.49 8.41
C VAL A 74 13.58 3.77 9.86
N LEU A 75 13.29 2.86 10.79
CA LEU A 75 13.70 2.98 12.20
C LEU A 75 15.22 2.94 12.35
N TRP A 76 15.90 2.10 11.58
CA TRP A 76 17.36 2.02 11.54
C TRP A 76 17.95 3.32 11.00
N THR A 77 17.42 3.84 9.88
CA THR A 77 17.87 5.12 9.33
C THR A 77 17.64 6.26 10.32
N LYS A 78 16.47 6.30 10.98
CA LYS A 78 16.14 7.26 12.04
C LYS A 78 17.12 7.18 13.21
N SER A 79 17.40 5.98 13.70
CA SER A 79 18.36 5.75 14.78
C SER A 79 19.78 6.18 14.42
N MET A 80 20.23 5.92 13.18
CA MET A 80 21.54 6.36 12.71
C MET A 80 21.62 7.89 12.58
N CYS A 81 20.54 8.54 12.13
CA CYS A 81 20.45 10.01 12.13
C CYS A 81 20.50 10.59 13.56
N ASP A 82 19.74 10.01 14.48
CA ASP A 82 19.70 10.49 15.87
C ASP A 82 21.07 10.30 16.55
N LEU A 83 21.77 9.17 16.30
CA LEU A 83 23.15 8.94 16.75
C LEU A 83 24.14 9.96 16.17
N LEU A 84 24.00 10.30 14.89
CA LEU A 84 24.81 11.32 14.25
C LEU A 84 24.59 12.69 14.90
N CYS A 85 23.34 13.06 15.18
CA CYS A 85 22.99 14.31 15.87
C CYS A 85 23.59 14.37 17.28
N ASP A 86 23.55 13.27 18.02
CA ASP A 86 24.13 13.20 19.37
C ASP A 86 25.67 13.32 19.34
N ASN A 87 26.32 12.70 18.36
CA ASN A 87 27.77 12.85 18.16
C ASN A 87 28.15 14.28 17.79
N LEU A 88 27.35 14.94 16.95
CA LEU A 88 27.53 16.35 16.59
C LEU A 88 27.34 17.28 17.79
N ARG A 89 26.32 17.04 18.63
CA ARG A 89 26.08 17.82 19.85
C ARG A 89 27.17 17.67 20.89
N ASN A 90 27.78 16.49 20.96
CA ASN A 90 28.88 16.19 21.89
C ASN A 90 30.28 16.43 21.28
N LEU A 91 30.38 17.22 20.21
CA LEU A 91 31.66 17.67 19.65
C LEU A 91 32.37 18.59 20.65
N GLY A 92 33.38 18.06 21.33
CA GLY A 92 34.33 18.83 22.12
C GLY A 92 35.48 19.38 21.27
N MET A 93 36.24 20.33 21.84
CA MET A 93 37.42 20.91 21.21
C MET A 93 38.57 19.91 21.03
N GLU A 94 38.64 18.87 21.86
CA GLU A 94 39.62 17.79 21.72
C GLU A 94 39.32 16.88 20.53
N ASN A 95 40.32 16.72 19.67
CA ASN A 95 40.25 15.95 18.43
C ASN A 95 39.05 16.34 17.54
N PHE A 96 38.69 17.63 17.56
CA PHE A 96 37.54 18.17 16.84
C PHE A 96 37.53 17.76 15.36
N ASN A 97 38.65 17.94 14.66
CA ASN A 97 38.76 17.61 13.23
C ASN A 97 38.55 16.11 12.96
N GLU A 98 39.07 15.23 13.83
CA GLU A 98 38.93 13.79 13.67
C GLU A 98 37.48 13.34 13.91
N LYS A 99 36.87 13.81 15.00
CA LYS A 99 35.46 13.55 15.33
C LYS A 99 34.51 14.10 14.26
N LEU A 100 34.79 15.29 13.74
CA LEU A 100 34.02 15.90 12.66
C LEU A 100 34.14 15.07 11.37
N LEU A 101 35.35 14.59 11.03
CA LEU A 101 35.57 13.74 9.86
C LEU A 101 34.80 12.41 9.97
N VAL A 102 34.73 11.82 11.17
CA VAL A 102 33.91 10.62 11.44
C VAL A 102 32.42 10.93 11.25
N CYS A 103 31.93 12.06 11.77
CA CYS A 103 30.53 12.47 11.59
C CYS A 103 30.18 12.66 10.10
N ILE A 104 31.06 13.33 9.33
CA ILE A 104 30.87 13.52 7.88
C ILE A 104 30.84 12.17 7.14
N ARG A 105 31.73 11.24 7.50
CA ARG A 105 31.76 9.89 6.90
C ARG A 105 30.49 9.10 7.24
N HIS A 106 30.03 9.18 8.49
CA HIS A 106 28.80 8.53 8.92
C HIS A 106 27.58 9.10 8.19
N HIS A 107 27.48 10.42 8.07
CA HIS A 107 26.41 11.09 7.31
C HIS A 107 26.34 10.59 5.85
N LYS A 108 27.49 10.52 5.16
CA LYS A 108 27.54 10.00 3.78
C LYS A 108 27.06 8.55 3.67
N LEU A 109 27.36 7.70 4.65
CA LEU A 109 26.87 6.31 4.68
C LEU A 109 25.35 6.26 4.86
N VAL A 110 24.80 7.07 5.75
CA VAL A 110 23.35 7.15 5.99
C VAL A 110 22.61 7.61 4.73
N VAL A 111 23.12 8.64 4.05
CA VAL A 111 22.53 9.14 2.80
C VAL A 111 22.55 8.07 1.70
N SER A 112 23.70 7.42 1.47
CA SER A 112 23.82 6.35 0.46
C SER A 112 22.90 5.14 0.75
N PHE A 113 22.77 4.79 2.03
CA PHE A 113 21.86 3.74 2.46
C PHE A 113 20.39 4.12 2.21
N ALA A 114 20.00 5.35 2.55
CA ALA A 114 18.65 5.85 2.34
C ALA A 114 18.28 5.88 0.85
N GLU A 115 19.20 6.32 -0.03
CA GLU A 115 18.99 6.33 -1.49
C GLU A 115 18.77 4.92 -2.06
N SER A 116 19.63 3.97 -1.67
CA SER A 116 19.53 2.57 -2.10
C SER A 116 18.21 1.94 -1.66
N THR A 117 17.84 2.21 -0.42
CA THR A 117 16.61 1.73 0.22
C THR A 117 15.36 2.34 -0.45
N ASN A 118 15.40 3.64 -0.77
CA ASN A 118 14.30 4.34 -1.43
C ASN A 118 14.05 3.80 -2.84
N LYS A 119 15.10 3.49 -3.61
CA LYS A 119 14.95 2.92 -4.97
C LYS A 119 14.24 1.57 -4.94
N PHE A 120 14.59 0.72 -3.98
CA PHE A 120 13.94 -0.58 -3.79
C PHE A 120 12.50 -0.41 -3.32
N PHE A 121 12.26 0.40 -2.29
CA PHE A 121 10.93 0.57 -1.73
C PHE A 121 9.95 1.31 -2.64
N ASN A 122 10.39 2.28 -3.45
CA ASN A 122 9.47 3.00 -4.34
C ASN A 122 8.73 2.05 -5.30
N THR A 123 9.45 1.09 -5.88
CA THR A 123 8.85 0.09 -6.77
C THR A 123 7.83 -0.79 -6.04
N ILE A 124 8.15 -1.18 -4.82
CA ILE A 124 7.31 -2.07 -4.02
C ILE A 124 6.08 -1.34 -3.47
N VAL A 125 6.25 -0.12 -2.97
CA VAL A 125 5.16 0.76 -2.52
C VAL A 125 4.20 1.00 -3.67
N LEU A 126 4.69 1.27 -4.88
CA LEU A 126 3.84 1.44 -6.06
C LEU A 126 2.99 0.18 -6.34
N ALA A 127 3.61 -1.01 -6.34
CA ALA A 127 2.87 -2.27 -6.51
C ALA A 127 1.82 -2.50 -5.41
N GLN A 128 2.16 -2.15 -4.16
CA GLN A 128 1.28 -2.28 -3.02
C GLN A 128 0.08 -1.32 -3.08
N PHE A 129 0.25 -0.09 -3.56
CA PHE A 129 -0.86 0.84 -3.78
C PHE A 129 -1.87 0.28 -4.79
N PHE A 130 -1.40 -0.27 -5.93
CA PHE A 130 -2.30 -0.87 -6.92
C PHE A 130 -3.03 -2.09 -6.36
N SER A 131 -2.32 -2.97 -5.66
CA SER A 131 -2.90 -4.17 -5.04
C SER A 131 -3.94 -3.83 -3.96
N THR A 132 -3.62 -2.88 -3.07
CA THR A 132 -4.53 -2.48 -1.98
C THR A 132 -5.79 -1.81 -2.52
N VAL A 133 -5.72 -0.99 -3.57
CA VAL A 133 -6.90 -0.37 -4.20
C VAL A 133 -7.85 -1.43 -4.77
N VAL A 134 -7.33 -2.45 -5.47
CA VAL A 134 -8.16 -3.53 -6.03
C VAL A 134 -8.82 -4.35 -4.91
N ASN A 135 -8.05 -4.71 -3.88
CA ASN A 135 -8.58 -5.47 -2.74
C ASN A 135 -9.59 -4.67 -1.92
N PHE A 136 -9.36 -3.37 -1.75
CA PHE A 136 -10.30 -2.47 -1.08
C PHE A 136 -11.61 -2.35 -1.85
N ALA A 137 -11.55 -2.12 -3.17
CA ALA A 137 -12.73 -2.04 -4.02
C ALA A 137 -13.54 -3.34 -4.01
N MET A 138 -12.86 -4.49 -4.13
CA MET A 138 -13.51 -5.80 -4.09
C MET A 138 -14.08 -6.12 -2.70
N GLY A 139 -13.35 -5.81 -1.63
CA GLY A 139 -13.80 -5.97 -0.24
C GLY A 139 -15.04 -5.14 0.09
N MET A 140 -15.06 -3.86 -0.32
CA MET A 140 -16.22 -2.98 -0.16
C MET A 140 -17.43 -3.43 -0.98
N PHE A 141 -17.21 -3.94 -2.20
CA PHE A 141 -18.29 -4.51 -3.01
C PHE A 141 -18.88 -5.76 -2.36
N ARG A 142 -18.05 -6.65 -1.82
CA ARG A 142 -18.49 -7.83 -1.06
C ARG A 142 -19.29 -7.44 0.18
N LEU A 143 -18.81 -6.47 0.96
CA LEU A 143 -19.51 -5.93 2.12
C LEU A 143 -20.89 -5.35 1.78
N SER A 144 -21.06 -4.81 0.58
CA SER A 144 -22.36 -4.28 0.12
C SER A 144 -23.37 -5.39 -0.24
N MET A 145 -22.91 -6.63 -0.43
CA MET A 145 -23.72 -7.77 -0.86
C MET A 145 -24.01 -8.78 0.25
N VAL A 146 -23.20 -8.80 1.31
CA VAL A 146 -23.37 -9.70 2.47
C VAL A 146 -24.03 -8.97 3.64
N SER A 147 -24.75 -9.70 4.49
CA SER A 147 -25.35 -9.06 5.67
C SER A 147 -24.25 -8.67 6.68
N PRO A 148 -24.31 -7.45 7.26
CA PRO A 148 -23.24 -6.96 8.14
C PRO A 148 -23.10 -7.74 9.46
N ALA A 149 -24.16 -8.47 9.87
CA ALA A 149 -24.14 -9.32 11.06
C ALA A 149 -23.75 -10.78 10.78
N SER A 150 -23.44 -11.14 9.52
CA SER A 150 -22.92 -12.47 9.18
C SER A 150 -21.43 -12.59 9.51
N ASN A 151 -20.98 -13.81 9.79
CA ASN A 151 -19.56 -14.10 10.02
C ASN A 151 -18.70 -13.73 8.79
N GLU A 152 -19.22 -13.91 7.58
CA GLU A 152 -18.57 -13.48 6.33
C GLU A 152 -18.44 -11.96 6.24
N GLY A 153 -19.49 -11.21 6.60
CA GLY A 153 -19.46 -9.75 6.66
C GLY A 153 -18.44 -9.21 7.66
N PHE A 154 -18.39 -9.81 8.86
CA PHE A 154 -17.41 -9.43 9.89
C PHE A 154 -15.96 -9.69 9.45
N ASN A 155 -15.69 -10.84 8.82
CA ASN A 155 -14.38 -11.17 8.28
C ASN A 155 -13.95 -10.20 7.17
N HIS A 156 -14.85 -9.84 6.26
CA HIS A 156 -14.57 -8.84 5.22
C HIS A 156 -14.38 -7.44 5.78
N LEU A 157 -15.10 -7.07 6.84
CA LEU A 157 -14.94 -5.77 7.52
C LEU A 157 -13.57 -5.68 8.18
N PHE A 158 -13.15 -6.73 8.89
CA PHE A 158 -11.82 -6.81 9.50
C PHE A 158 -10.70 -6.78 8.44
N TYR A 159 -10.91 -7.45 7.31
CA TYR A 159 -9.97 -7.42 6.21
C TYR A 159 -9.81 -6.02 5.61
N VAL A 160 -10.91 -5.31 5.33
CA VAL A 160 -10.87 -3.94 4.79
C VAL A 160 -10.28 -2.94 5.79
N SER A 161 -10.57 -3.09 7.10
CA SER A 161 -9.98 -2.23 8.12
C SER A 161 -8.47 -2.46 8.25
N ALA A 162 -8.01 -3.71 8.20
CA ALA A 162 -6.58 -4.03 8.20
C ALA A 162 -5.86 -3.39 7.01
N LEU A 163 -6.41 -3.49 5.79
CA LEU A 163 -5.86 -2.82 4.60
C LEU A 163 -5.79 -1.29 4.75
N THR A 164 -6.74 -0.69 5.46
CA THR A 164 -6.77 0.76 5.71
C THR A 164 -5.68 1.20 6.68
N VAL A 165 -5.46 0.43 7.75
CA VAL A 165 -4.36 0.67 8.71
C VAL A 165 -3.01 0.53 8.01
N GLN A 166 -2.87 -0.50 7.18
CA GLN A 166 -1.68 -0.75 6.37
C GLN A 166 -1.33 0.48 5.51
N LEU A 167 -2.30 1.01 4.76
CA LEU A 167 -2.12 2.20 3.92
C LEU A 167 -1.77 3.45 4.73
N SER A 168 -2.41 3.64 5.89
CA SER A 168 -2.20 4.80 6.76
C SER A 168 -0.80 4.83 7.35
N LEU A 169 -0.25 3.67 7.71
CA LEU A 169 1.13 3.55 8.20
C LEU A 169 2.14 3.95 7.12
N TYR A 170 1.96 3.52 5.87
CA TYR A 170 2.82 3.92 4.76
C TYR A 170 2.85 5.44 4.58
N CYS A 171 1.69 6.08 4.57
CA CYS A 171 1.58 7.54 4.43
C CYS A 171 2.19 8.26 5.63
N TRP A 172 2.01 7.74 6.85
CA TRP A 172 2.59 8.32 8.06
C TRP A 172 4.12 8.36 8.00
N PHE A 173 4.76 7.24 7.64
CA PHE A 173 6.23 7.20 7.53
C PHE A 173 6.77 8.07 6.41
N GLY A 174 6.07 8.16 5.27
CA GLY A 174 6.42 9.08 4.20
C GLY A 174 6.48 10.53 4.70
N ASN A 175 5.48 10.95 5.46
CA ASN A 175 5.42 12.30 6.04
C ASN A 175 6.56 12.57 7.03
N GLU A 176 6.84 11.63 7.94
CA GLU A 176 7.91 11.80 8.95
C GLU A 176 9.29 12.02 8.30
N VAL A 177 9.59 11.30 7.22
CA VAL A 177 10.85 11.47 6.47
C VAL A 177 10.92 12.84 5.80
N ASP A 178 9.81 13.33 5.26
CA ASP A 178 9.75 14.63 4.58
C ASP A 178 9.94 15.79 5.58
N PHE A 179 9.28 15.71 6.74
CA PHE A 179 9.46 16.68 7.83
C PHE A 179 10.91 16.77 8.32
N LYS A 180 11.60 15.64 8.45
CA LYS A 180 13.00 15.64 8.88
C LYS A 180 13.93 16.29 7.86
N LYS A 181 13.71 16.10 6.54
CA LYS A 181 14.52 16.77 5.51
C LYS A 181 14.42 18.29 5.62
N VAL A 182 13.20 18.81 5.72
CA VAL A 182 12.95 20.25 5.88
C VAL A 182 13.64 20.82 7.12
N SER A 183 13.73 20.06 8.21
CA SER A 183 14.42 20.51 9.42
C SER A 183 15.96 20.53 9.33
N PHE A 184 16.57 19.83 8.36
CA PHE A 184 18.02 19.86 8.14
C PHE A 184 18.44 20.90 7.09
N ASP A 185 17.51 21.37 6.25
CA ASP A 185 17.74 22.42 5.24
C ASP A 185 17.51 23.85 5.78
N LEU A 186 17.19 24.00 7.08
CA LEU A 186 17.00 25.25 7.83
C LEU A 186 18.10 25.45 8.86
#